data_AF-A0A7Y2TZM7-F1
#
_entry.id   AF-A0A7Y2TZM7-F1
#
_cell.length_a   1.000
_cell.length_b   1.000
_cell.length_c   1.000
_cell.angle_alpha   90.00
_cell.angle_beta   90.00
_cell.angle_gamma   90.00
#
_symmetry.space_group_name_H-M   'P 1'
#
loop_
_entity.id
_entity.type
_entity.pdbx_description
1 polymer ?
#
loop_
_entity_poly.entity_id
_entity_poly.type
_entity_poly.pdbx_seq_one_letter_code
_entity_poly.pdbx_strand_id
1 'polypeptide(L)'
;IYRLNQETRQLADKVFFTQDNDGYFEVVEGPLEEGPVRCLGSGFVMKNGTGSVEGICIFGEDDDTFIMEWQAGEQGAANDWIIKTGTGKFEGISGEGIATTSVEIMYKAMPLRQSRIVGTITLPE
;
A
#
# COMPACT_ATOMS: atom_id res chain seq x y z
N ILE A 1 4.41 1.20 -9.18
CA ILE A 1 5.73 1.57 -8.60
C ILE A 1 5.57 2.87 -7.84
N TYR A 2 6.16 3.01 -6.65
CA TYR A 2 6.07 4.26 -5.87
C TYR A 2 7.44 4.71 -5.37
N ARG A 3 7.59 6.04 -5.20
CA ARG A 3 8.74 6.63 -4.53
C ARG A 3 8.65 6.32 -3.05
N LEU A 4 9.74 5.78 -2.48
CA LEU A 4 9.80 5.56 -1.05
C LEU A 4 10.21 6.87 -0.34
N ASN A 5 9.26 7.44 0.39
CA ASN A 5 9.48 8.54 1.30
C ASN A 5 9.14 8.03 2.71
N GLN A 6 10.15 7.45 3.35
CA GLN A 6 10.04 6.77 4.63
C GLN A 6 10.98 7.43 5.63
N GLU A 7 10.47 7.73 6.83
CA GLU A 7 11.30 8.08 7.97
C GLU A 7 11.42 6.89 8.92
N THR A 8 12.59 6.75 9.54
CA THR A 8 12.83 5.73 10.56
C THR A 8 13.41 6.37 11.82
N ARG A 9 12.95 5.89 12.98
CA ARG A 9 13.48 6.25 14.30
C ARG A 9 13.88 4.97 15.02
N GLN A 10 15.19 4.82 15.30
CA GLN A 10 15.70 3.70 16.08
C GLN A 10 15.35 3.92 17.56
N LEU A 11 14.64 2.97 18.17
CA LEU A 11 14.21 2.98 19.55
C LEU A 11 14.68 1.69 20.23
N ALA A 12 15.90 1.67 20.78
CA ALA A 12 16.50 0.50 21.43
C ALA A 12 16.39 -0.81 20.60
N ASP A 13 15.39 -1.65 20.88
CA ASP A 13 15.06 -2.93 20.23
C ASP A 13 14.05 -2.83 19.07
N LYS A 14 13.45 -1.65 18.89
CA LYS A 14 12.42 -1.33 17.89
C LYS A 14 12.92 -0.29 16.88
N VAL A 15 12.30 -0.31 15.72
CA VAL A 15 12.37 0.74 14.71
C VAL A 15 10.95 1.21 14.49
N PHE A 16 10.69 2.49 14.76
CA PHE A 16 9.45 3.12 14.32
C PHE A 16 9.64 3.61 12.89
N PHE A 17 8.67 3.36 12.03
CA PHE A 17 8.65 3.89 10.67
C PHE A 17 7.38 4.69 10.41
N THR A 18 7.51 5.68 9.55
CA THR A 18 6.39 6.34 8.87
C THR A 18 6.70 6.37 7.38
N GLN A 19 5.68 6.33 6.54
CA GLN A 19 5.83 6.45 5.10
C GLN A 19 4.70 7.26 4.48
N ASP A 20 5.05 7.98 3.42
CA ASP A 20 4.14 8.76 2.60
C ASP A 20 4.58 8.67 1.15
N ASN A 21 4.15 7.59 0.50
CA ASN A 21 4.68 7.15 -0.78
C ASN A 21 3.71 7.45 -1.92
N ASP A 22 4.10 8.29 -2.86
CA ASP A 22 3.34 8.52 -4.10
C ASP A 22 3.85 7.64 -5.24
N GLY A 23 2.95 7.16 -6.09
CA GLY A 23 3.27 6.32 -7.22
C GLY A 23 2.12 6.14 -8.22
N TYR A 24 2.28 5.12 -9.05
CA TYR A 24 1.30 4.72 -10.06
C TYR A 24 1.09 3.20 -9.98
N PHE A 25 -0.14 2.74 -10.19
CA PHE A 25 -0.47 1.32 -10.27
C PHE A 25 -0.90 0.96 -11.68
N GLU A 26 -0.52 -0.23 -12.12
CA GLU A 26 -0.91 -0.82 -13.40
C GLU A 26 -1.88 -1.96 -13.12
N VAL A 27 -2.96 -2.06 -13.90
CA VAL A 27 -3.93 -3.15 -13.78
C VAL A 27 -3.58 -4.22 -14.80
N VAL A 28 -3.14 -5.38 -14.32
CA VAL A 28 -2.84 -6.54 -15.18
C VAL A 28 -4.12 -7.28 -15.58
N GLU A 29 -5.07 -7.40 -14.64
CA GLU A 29 -6.36 -8.05 -14.82
C GLU A 29 -7.35 -7.45 -13.82
N GLY A 30 -8.62 -7.28 -14.22
CA GLY A 30 -9.70 -6.85 -13.34
C GLY A 30 -10.46 -5.62 -13.84
N PRO A 31 -11.42 -5.11 -13.04
CA PRO A 31 -12.35 -4.08 -13.47
C PRO A 31 -11.84 -2.64 -13.28
N LEU A 32 -10.67 -2.47 -12.66
CA LEU A 32 -10.10 -1.14 -12.41
C LEU A 32 -9.37 -0.60 -13.65
N GLU A 33 -9.36 0.72 -13.77
CA GLU A 33 -8.44 1.43 -14.65
C GLU A 33 -7.12 1.66 -13.91
N GLU A 34 -6.01 1.73 -14.63
CA GLU A 34 -4.72 2.16 -14.07
C GLU A 34 -4.75 3.62 -13.63
N GLY A 35 -3.87 4.00 -12.70
CA GLY A 35 -3.91 5.36 -12.17
C GLY A 35 -2.89 5.65 -11.07
N PRO A 36 -2.96 6.86 -10.49
CA PRO A 36 -2.12 7.23 -9.36
C PRO A 36 -2.51 6.48 -8.09
N VAL A 37 -1.53 6.32 -7.20
CA VAL A 37 -1.73 5.77 -5.85
C VAL A 37 -0.83 6.49 -4.86
N ARG A 38 -1.36 6.79 -3.67
CA ARG A 38 -0.60 7.29 -2.53
C ARG A 38 -0.76 6.37 -1.33
N CYS A 39 0.33 5.83 -0.81
CA CYS A 39 0.33 4.94 0.34
C CYS A 39 0.92 5.61 1.57
N LEU A 40 0.10 5.73 2.61
CA LEU A 40 0.45 6.24 3.93
C LEU A 40 0.56 5.06 4.88
N GLY A 41 1.53 5.07 5.78
CA GLY A 41 1.62 4.02 6.80
C GLY A 41 2.54 4.35 7.95
N SER A 42 2.36 3.64 9.05
CA SER A 42 3.23 3.76 10.21
C SER A 42 3.19 2.51 11.06
N GLY A 43 4.16 2.38 11.97
CA GLY A 43 4.18 1.26 12.90
C GLY A 43 5.56 0.96 13.45
N PHE A 44 5.66 -0.19 14.11
CA PHE A 44 6.88 -0.64 14.76
C PHE A 44 7.35 -1.95 14.17
N VAL A 45 8.64 -2.01 13.85
CA VAL A 45 9.33 -3.24 13.44
C VAL A 45 10.44 -3.52 14.46
N MET A 46 10.41 -4.70 15.05
CA MET A 46 11.43 -5.25 15.92
C MET A 46 12.66 -5.68 15.09
N LYS A 47 13.85 -5.68 15.69
CA LYS A 47 15.09 -6.11 15.00
C LYS A 47 15.06 -7.55 14.46
N ASN A 48 14.24 -8.42 15.05
CA ASN A 48 14.03 -9.80 14.58
C ASN A 48 13.01 -9.88 13.42
N GLY A 49 12.59 -8.74 12.85
CA GLY A 49 11.67 -8.66 11.72
C GLY A 49 10.19 -8.84 12.09
N THR A 50 9.84 -9.04 13.37
CA THR A 50 8.43 -9.03 13.80
C THR A 50 7.97 -7.59 13.96
N GLY A 51 6.72 -7.28 13.65
CA GLY A 51 6.24 -5.90 13.73
C GLY A 51 4.76 -5.80 13.48
N SER A 52 4.21 -4.64 13.83
CA SER A 52 2.87 -4.23 13.43
C SER A 52 3.04 -2.97 12.60
N VAL A 53 2.73 -3.10 11.32
CA VAL A 53 2.89 -2.07 10.29
C VAL A 53 1.54 -2.02 9.59
N GLU A 54 0.88 -0.88 9.66
CA GLU A 54 -0.44 -0.69 9.04
C GLU A 54 -0.48 0.62 8.30
N GLY A 55 -1.46 0.75 7.42
CA GLY A 55 -1.65 1.97 6.68
C GLY A 55 -2.78 1.90 5.68
N ILE A 56 -2.84 2.93 4.85
CA ILE A 56 -3.81 3.03 3.78
C ILE A 56 -3.09 3.31 2.46
N CYS A 57 -3.69 2.88 1.35
CA CYS A 57 -3.38 3.35 0.02
C CYS A 57 -4.64 3.99 -0.56
N ILE A 58 -4.48 5.19 -1.10
CA ILE A 58 -5.52 5.97 -1.75
C ILE A 58 -5.27 5.81 -3.25
N PHE A 59 -6.23 5.25 -3.96
CA PHE A 59 -6.18 5.00 -5.39
C PHE A 59 -7.11 5.97 -6.13
N GLY A 60 -6.73 6.39 -7.33
CA GLY A 60 -7.51 7.33 -8.13
C GLY A 60 -7.11 8.79 -7.89
N GLU A 61 -7.84 9.71 -8.50
CA GLU A 61 -7.58 11.15 -8.49
C GLU A 61 -8.88 11.95 -8.36
N ASP A 62 -8.73 13.22 -7.96
CA ASP A 62 -9.85 14.17 -7.79
C ASP A 62 -11.01 13.60 -6.95
N ASP A 63 -12.22 13.60 -7.49
CA ASP A 63 -13.44 13.14 -6.81
C ASP A 63 -13.63 11.62 -6.90
N ASP A 64 -12.87 10.93 -7.76
CA ASP A 64 -12.98 9.49 -8.03
C ASP A 64 -11.84 8.73 -7.35
N THR A 65 -11.97 8.47 -6.05
CA THR A 65 -10.94 7.78 -5.26
C THR A 65 -11.49 6.59 -4.49
N PHE A 66 -10.62 5.63 -4.13
CA PHE A 66 -10.95 4.63 -3.11
C PHE A 66 -9.80 4.37 -2.15
N ILE A 67 -10.15 4.00 -0.92
CA ILE A 67 -9.21 3.76 0.17
C ILE A 67 -9.11 2.27 0.43
N MET A 68 -7.90 1.75 0.31
CA MET A 68 -7.51 0.40 0.69
C MET A 68 -6.72 0.47 1.99
N GLU A 69 -7.20 -0.17 3.04
CA GLU A 69 -6.44 -0.38 4.27
C GLU A 69 -5.57 -1.63 4.10
N TRP A 70 -4.33 -1.58 4.56
CA TRP A 70 -3.41 -2.72 4.53
C TRP A 70 -2.76 -2.94 5.89
N GLN A 71 -2.53 -4.20 6.22
CA GLN A 71 -1.83 -4.66 7.41
C GLN A 71 -0.67 -5.54 6.97
N ALA A 72 0.55 -5.23 7.41
CA ALA A 72 1.67 -6.10 7.09
C ALA A 72 1.57 -7.44 7.81
N GLY A 73 1.83 -8.52 7.06
CA GLY A 73 1.95 -9.85 7.62
C GLY A 73 3.24 -10.00 8.44
N GLU A 74 3.27 -11.02 9.29
CA GLU A 74 4.47 -11.35 10.07
C GLU A 74 5.61 -11.87 9.17
N GLN A 75 6.83 -11.41 9.43
CA GLN A 75 8.09 -11.98 8.91
C GLN A 75 8.04 -12.47 7.43
N GLY A 76 7.85 -11.54 6.50
CA GLY A 76 7.89 -11.85 5.06
C GLY A 76 6.63 -12.51 4.51
N ALA A 77 5.59 -12.69 5.33
CA ALA A 77 4.25 -12.95 4.85
C ALA A 77 3.73 -11.77 4.00
N ALA A 78 2.72 -12.05 3.17
CA ALA A 78 2.04 -11.01 2.42
C ALA A 78 1.28 -10.06 3.37
N ASN A 79 1.09 -8.82 2.94
CA ASN A 79 0.22 -7.88 3.62
C ASN A 79 -1.23 -8.20 3.26
N ASP A 80 -2.13 -8.24 4.23
CA ASP A 80 -3.57 -8.30 3.95
C ASP A 80 -4.07 -6.89 3.61
N TRP A 81 -5.07 -6.80 2.74
CA TRP A 81 -5.73 -5.54 2.43
C TRP A 81 -7.23 -5.69 2.25
N ILE A 82 -7.94 -4.59 2.52
CA ILE A 82 -9.39 -4.48 2.35
C ILE A 82 -9.74 -3.05 1.90
N ILE A 83 -10.68 -2.93 0.96
CA ILE A 83 -11.22 -1.64 0.54
C ILE A 83 -12.23 -1.17 1.60
N LYS A 84 -12.00 0.03 2.15
CA LYS A 84 -12.82 0.59 3.23
C LYS A 84 -13.94 1.46 2.70
N THR A 85 -13.66 2.25 1.66
CA THR A 85 -14.61 3.20 1.08
C THR A 85 -14.12 3.71 -0.27
N GLY A 86 -15.01 4.34 -1.03
CA GLY A 86 -14.71 5.06 -2.25
C GLY A 86 -15.63 6.25 -2.45
N THR A 87 -15.24 7.14 -3.35
CA THR A 87 -15.95 8.37 -3.72
C THR A 87 -16.19 8.39 -5.23
N GLY A 88 -17.13 9.24 -5.68
CA GLY A 88 -17.43 9.39 -7.10
C GLY A 88 -17.87 8.07 -7.73
N LYS A 89 -17.26 7.67 -8.84
CA LYS A 89 -17.55 6.39 -9.53
C LYS A 89 -17.24 5.15 -8.70
N PHE A 90 -16.49 5.29 -7.60
CA PHE A 90 -16.16 4.20 -6.68
C PHE A 90 -17.06 4.20 -5.43
N GLU A 91 -18.10 5.03 -5.35
CA GLU A 91 -19.03 4.99 -4.22
C GLU A 91 -19.73 3.62 -4.12
N GLY A 92 -19.48 2.88 -3.04
CA GLY A 92 -19.98 1.51 -2.86
C GLY A 92 -19.02 0.39 -3.30
N ILE A 93 -17.81 0.73 -3.74
CA ILE A 93 -16.76 -0.25 -4.05
C ILE A 93 -16.43 -1.15 -2.83
N SER A 94 -16.15 -2.42 -3.10
CA SER A 94 -15.63 -3.35 -2.10
C SER A 94 -14.54 -4.25 -2.67
N GLY A 95 -13.72 -4.82 -1.79
CA GLY A 95 -12.68 -5.76 -2.19
C GLY A 95 -11.74 -6.11 -1.05
N GLU A 96 -11.04 -7.22 -1.21
CA GLU A 96 -10.04 -7.71 -0.26
C GLU A 96 -9.01 -8.60 -0.97
N GLY A 97 -7.86 -8.79 -0.33
CA GLY A 97 -6.82 -9.67 -0.84
C GLY A 97 -5.49 -9.53 -0.13
N ILE A 98 -4.42 -9.84 -0.86
CA ILE A 98 -3.04 -9.77 -0.37
C ILE A 98 -2.14 -8.91 -1.25
N ALA A 99 -1.10 -8.34 -0.66
CA ALA A 99 -0.06 -7.59 -1.35
C ALA A 99 1.32 -8.10 -0.94
N THR A 100 2.17 -8.39 -1.93
CA THR A 100 3.58 -8.73 -1.70
C THR A 100 4.44 -7.58 -2.21
N THR A 101 5.32 -7.06 -1.36
CA THR A 101 6.22 -5.96 -1.74
C THR A 101 7.60 -6.54 -2.00
N SER A 102 8.13 -6.31 -3.19
CA SER A 102 9.46 -6.76 -3.59
C SER A 102 10.23 -5.64 -4.26
N VAL A 103 11.55 -5.70 -4.10
CA VAL A 103 12.55 -4.87 -4.78
C VAL A 103 12.50 -3.39 -4.39
N GLU A 104 13.59 -2.97 -3.72
CA GLU A 104 14.03 -1.58 -3.72
C GLU A 104 14.82 -1.34 -5.02
N ILE A 105 14.20 -0.73 -6.03
CA ILE A 105 14.93 -0.32 -7.23
C ILE A 105 15.59 1.03 -6.90
N MET A 106 16.91 1.03 -6.76
CA MET A 106 17.69 2.26 -6.60
C MET A 106 17.84 2.94 -7.98
N TYR A 107 16.88 3.79 -8.35
CA TYR A 107 17.00 4.61 -9.57
C TYR A 107 17.56 5.99 -9.20
N LYS A 108 18.78 6.30 -9.66
CA LYS A 108 19.47 7.59 -9.40
C LYS A 108 19.46 7.99 -7.89
N ALA A 109 19.76 7.03 -7.02
CA ALA A 109 19.74 7.18 -5.54
C ALA A 109 18.35 7.42 -4.90
N MET A 110 17.26 7.27 -5.66
CA MET A 110 15.91 7.23 -5.10
C MET A 110 15.46 5.77 -4.94
N PRO A 111 15.13 5.34 -3.71
CA PRO A 111 14.53 4.04 -3.50
C PRO A 111 13.12 4.03 -4.06
N LEU A 112 12.86 3.16 -5.03
CA LEU A 112 11.53 2.85 -5.53
C LEU A 112 11.11 1.50 -4.98
N ARG A 113 9.82 1.34 -4.68
CA ARG A 113 9.25 0.04 -4.31
C ARG A 113 8.21 -0.41 -5.32
N GLN A 114 8.13 -1.72 -5.50
CA GLN A 114 7.09 -2.37 -6.27
C GLN A 114 6.30 -3.32 -5.36
N SER A 115 4.98 -3.18 -5.38
CA SER A 115 4.07 -4.10 -4.72
C SER A 115 3.24 -4.81 -5.77
N ARG A 116 3.13 -6.13 -5.65
CA ARG A 116 2.21 -6.95 -6.41
C ARG A 116 0.96 -7.19 -5.56
N ILE A 117 -0.16 -6.67 -6.01
CA ILE A 117 -1.45 -6.71 -5.33
C ILE A 117 -2.34 -7.72 -6.06
N VAL A 118 -2.96 -8.64 -5.32
CA VAL A 118 -3.88 -9.65 -5.84
C VAL A 118 -5.07 -9.78 -4.90
N GLY A 119 -6.27 -9.82 -5.44
CA GLY A 119 -7.49 -10.01 -4.66
C GLY A 119 -8.74 -9.89 -5.52
N THR A 120 -9.89 -9.74 -4.87
CA THR A 120 -11.18 -9.56 -5.52
C THR A 120 -11.67 -8.14 -5.32
N ILE A 121 -12.22 -7.54 -6.37
CA ILE A 121 -12.82 -6.21 -6.34
C ILE A 121 -14.20 -6.31 -6.99
N THR A 122 -15.17 -5.63 -6.39
CA THR A 122 -16.51 -5.45 -6.95
C THR A 122 -16.79 -3.95 -7.04
N LEU A 123 -17.04 -3.49 -8.27
CA LEU A 123 -17.47 -2.12 -8.53
C LEU A 123 -18.97 -1.97 -8.25
N PRO A 124 -19.43 -0.76 -7.88
CA PRO A 124 -20.85 -0.44 -7.81
C PRO A 124 -21.53 -0.57 -9.19
N GLU A 125 -22.84 -0.85 -9.19
CA GLU A 125 -23.68 -0.93 -10.40
C GLU A 125 -23.98 0.45 -11.03
#